data_AF-A0A7Y4ME71-F1
#
_entry.id   AF-A0A7Y4ME71-F1
#
_cell.length_a   1.000
_cell.length_b   1.000
_cell.length_c   1.000
_cell.angle_alpha   90.00
_cell.angle_beta   90.00
_cell.angle_gamma   90.00
#
_symmetry.space_group_name_H-M   'P 1'
#
loop_
_entity.id
_entity.type
_entity.pdbx_description
1 polymer ?
#
loop_
_entity_poly.entity_id
_entity_poly.type
_entity_poly.pdbx_seq_one_letter_code
_entity_poly.pdbx_strand_id
1 'polypeptide(L)' 'MKSFACGDVVPGCDARWVCSTEDEILVQVGAHAAAAHGLTTIPDELVQSVRGAIQPVS' A
#
# COMPACT_ATOMS: atom_id res chain seq x y z
N MET A 1 -4.42 -10.40 -10.84
CA MET A 1 -4.05 -10.28 -9.41
C MET A 1 -2.91 -9.27 -9.29
N LYS A 2 -2.92 -8.48 -8.24
CA LYS A 2 -1.98 -7.40 -7.96
C LYS A 2 -1.36 -7.64 -6.59
N SER A 3 -0.10 -7.27 -6.41
CA SER A 3 0.60 -7.34 -5.13
C SER A 3 1.23 -6.00 -4.77
N PHE A 4 1.39 -5.79 -3.47
CA PHE A 4 2.08 -4.64 -2.91
C PHE A 4 2.79 -5.03 -1.61
N ALA A 5 3.99 -4.51 -1.40
CA ALA A 5 4.69 -4.60 -0.13
C ALA A 5 4.87 -3.19 0.44
N CYS A 6 4.40 -2.98 1.68
CA CYS A 6 4.51 -1.67 2.34
C CYS A 6 5.98 -1.24 2.48
N GLY A 7 6.88 -2.20 2.71
CA GLY A 7 8.32 -1.99 2.80
C GLY A 7 8.96 -1.27 1.62
N ASP A 8 8.34 -1.32 0.43
CA ASP A 8 8.82 -0.62 -0.76
C ASP A 8 8.61 0.90 -0.66
N VAL A 9 7.73 1.35 0.25
CA VAL A 9 7.40 2.77 0.49
C VAL A 9 7.77 3.21 1.90
N VAL A 10 7.59 2.34 2.89
CA VAL A 10 7.89 2.59 4.32
C VAL A 10 8.96 1.60 4.78
N PRO A 11 10.24 2.00 4.82
CA PRO A 11 11.32 1.11 5.22
C PRO A 11 11.08 0.49 6.60
N GLY A 12 11.24 -0.83 6.70
CA GLY A 12 11.03 -1.60 7.93
C GLY A 12 9.59 -2.07 8.15
N CYS A 13 8.65 -1.81 7.24
CA CYS A 13 7.32 -2.41 7.28
C CYS A 13 7.25 -3.73 6.50
N ASP A 14 6.86 -4.81 7.16
CA ASP A 14 6.75 -6.15 6.54
C ASP A 14 5.36 -6.46 5.96
N ALA A 15 4.41 -5.52 6.03
CA ALA A 15 3.05 -5.74 5.54
C ALA A 15 3.02 -5.93 4.01
N ARG A 16 2.25 -6.93 3.56
CA ARG A 16 2.10 -7.29 2.13
C ARG A 16 0.66 -7.65 1.82
N TRP A 17 0.24 -7.34 0.59
CA TRP A 17 -1.09 -7.64 0.09
C TRP A 17 -1.01 -8.30 -1.28
N VAL A 18 -1.97 -9.18 -1.54
CA VAL A 18 -2.28 -9.72 -2.85
C VAL A 18 -3.79 -9.61 -3.03
N CYS A 19 -4.22 -8.83 -4.01
CA CYS A 19 -5.62 -8.50 -4.25
C CYS A 19 -5.99 -8.64 -5.73
N SER A 20 -7.28 -8.58 -6.04
CA SER A 20 -7.76 -8.69 -7.42
C SER A 20 -7.46 -7.41 -8.21
N THR A 21 -7.58 -6.26 -7.54
CA THR A 21 -7.46 -4.92 -8.15
C THR A 21 -6.50 -4.01 -7.37
N GLU A 22 -6.12 -2.91 -8.00
CA GLU A 22 -5.32 -1.85 -7.38
C GLU A 22 -6.11 -1.12 -6.27
N ASP A 23 -7.41 -0.86 -6.50
CA ASP A 23 -8.25 -0.16 -5.53
C ASP A 23 -8.43 -0.98 -4.24
N GLU A 24 -8.52 -2.31 -4.34
CA GLU A 24 -8.53 -3.19 -3.16
C GLU A 24 -7.24 -3.05 -2.34
N ILE A 25 -6.08 -2.95 -3.01
CA ILE A 25 -4.80 -2.68 -2.32
C ILE A 25 -4.87 -1.33 -1.61
N LEU A 26 -5.31 -0.27 -2.29
CA LEU A 26 -5.34 1.08 -1.73
C LEU A 26 -6.25 1.20 -0.50
N VAL A 27 -7.40 0.52 -0.50
CA VAL A 27 -8.28 0.46 0.68
C VAL A 27 -7.56 -0.19 1.86
N GLN A 28 -6.91 -1.33 1.64
CA GLN A 28 -6.22 -2.08 2.70
C GLN A 28 -4.98 -1.33 3.21
N VAL A 29 -4.24 -0.69 2.31
CA VAL A 29 -3.07 0.13 2.65
C VAL A 29 -3.49 1.36 3.44
N GLY A 30 -4.59 2.03 3.08
CA GLY A 30 -5.11 3.16 3.84
C GLY A 30 -5.49 2.79 5.27
N ALA A 31 -6.20 1.66 5.45
CA ALA A 31 -6.52 1.14 6.78
C ALA A 31 -5.27 0.78 7.59
N HIS A 32 -4.27 0.15 6.95
CA HIS A 32 -3.00 -0.18 7.58
C HIS A 32 -2.21 1.07 7.98
N ALA A 33 -2.13 2.08 7.11
CA ALA A 33 -1.41 3.31 7.39
C ALA A 33 -1.99 4.04 8.62
N ALA A 34 -3.32 4.09 8.75
CA ALA A 34 -3.96 4.65 9.92
C ALA A 34 -3.66 3.84 11.19
N ALA A 35 -3.73 2.51 11.14
CA ALA A 35 -3.59 1.64 12.32
C ALA A 35 -2.14 1.44 12.78
N ALA A 36 -1.21 1.24 11.85
CA ALA A 36 0.19 0.88 12.14
C ALA A 36 1.13 2.10 12.17
N HIS A 37 0.79 3.17 11.45
CA HIS A 37 1.65 4.36 11.32
C HIS A 37 0.99 5.64 11.85
N GLY A 38 -0.28 5.58 12.28
CA GLY A 38 -1.01 6.78 12.74
C GLY A 38 -1.27 7.79 11.62
N LEU A 39 -1.11 7.40 10.36
CA LEU A 39 -1.29 8.26 9.19
C LEU A 39 -2.78 8.36 8.86
N THR A 40 -3.46 9.30 9.49
CA THR A 40 -4.89 9.61 9.23
C THR A 40 -5.09 10.55 8.05
N THR A 41 -4.04 11.28 7.66
CA THR A 41 -3.99 12.09 6.44
C THR A 41 -2.89 11.53 5.55
N ILE A 42 -3.27 11.07 4.36
CA ILE A 42 -2.35 10.50 3.38
C ILE A 42 -2.16 11.54 2.26
N PRO A 43 -0.95 12.10 2.08
CA PRO A 43 -0.70 13.05 0.99
C PRO A 43 -0.75 12.35 -0.37
N ASP A 44 -1.15 13.07 -1.42
CA ASP A 44 -1.26 12.51 -2.78
C ASP A 44 0.04 11.87 -3.28
N GLU A 45 1.20 12.44 -2.93
CA GLU A 45 2.52 11.88 -3.28
C GLU A 45 2.71 10.46 -2.71
N LEU A 46 2.23 10.22 -1.50
CA LEU A 46 2.30 8.90 -0.88
C LEU A 46 1.37 7.92 -1.59
N VAL A 47 0.18 8.36 -2.01
CA VAL A 47 -0.72 7.55 -2.84
C VAL A 47 -0.06 7.20 -4.17
N GLN A 48 0.61 8.14 -4.83
CA GLN A 48 1.34 7.87 -6.08
C GLN A 48 2.50 6.90 -5.88
N SER A 49 3.23 7.03 -4.77
CA SER A 49 4.31 6.10 -4.40
C SER A 49 3.78 4.67 -4.21
N VAL A 50 2.65 4.50 -3.52
CA VAL A 50 1.99 3.21 -3.37
C VAL A 50 1.54 2.66 -4.72
N ARG A 51 0.88 3.45 -5.56
CA ARG A 51 0.44 3.01 -6.90
C ARG A 51 1.62 2.59 -7.77
N GLY A 52 2.72 3.33 -7.75
CA GLY A 52 3.93 3.01 -8.51
C GLY A 52 4.64 1.73 -8.06
N ALA A 53 4.45 1.33 -6.80
CA ALA A 53 5.02 0.11 -6.24
C ALA A 53 4.17 -1.14 -6.47
N ILE A 54 2.90 -1.01 -6.90
CA ILE A 54 2.01 -2.15 -7.13
C ILE A 54 2.46 -2.97 -8.35
N GLN A 55 2.66 -4.27 -8.15
CA GLN A 55 3.13 -5.20 -9.18
C GLN A 55 2.02 -6.17 -9.61
N PRO A 56 2.01 -6.65 -10.86
CA PRO A 56 1.21 -7.81 -11.24
C PRO A 56 1.78 -9.07 -10.58
N VAL A 57 0.90 -9.99 -10.16
CA VAL A 57 1.32 -11.34 -9.75
C VAL A 57 1.32 -12.23 -10.99
N SER A 58 2.46 -12.87 -11.26
CA SER A 58 2.65 -13.86 -12.34
C SER A 58 2.59 -15.29 -11.81
#